data_AF-A0A7S4W3T9-F1
#
_entry.id   AF-A0A7S4W3T9-F1
#
_cell.length_a   1.000
_cell.length_b   1.000
_cell.length_c   1.000
_cell.angle_alpha   90.00
_cell.angle_beta   90.00
_cell.angle_gamma   90.00
#
_symmetry.space_group_name_H-M   'P 1'
#
loop_
_entity.id
_entity.type
_entity.pdbx_description
1 polymer ?
#
loop_
_entity_poly.entity_id
_entity_poly.type
_entity_poly.pdbx_seq_one_letter_code
_entity_poly.pdbx_strand_id
1 'polypeptide(L)'
;LGFLGIRPWSDSKKALILNSRTGPTRAIAKAVASSSNPTTLISASGVGAYGDVFVGSNSPPAADEDADTTKTTGFLAEVSRQWEDATSPAAAAVGENRVIQARFAPVLSKAGGALQKLYPVFFFGGGGIVG
;
A
#
# COMPACT_ATOMS: atom_id res chain seq x y z
N LEU A 1 -21.38 8.24 10.82
CA LEU A 1 -19.93 8.27 10.53
C LEU A 1 -19.52 7.68 9.16
N GLY A 2 -20.45 7.21 8.30
CA GLY A 2 -20.09 6.61 7.00
C GLY A 2 -19.33 7.54 6.04
N PHE A 3 -19.57 8.85 6.10
CA PHE A 3 -18.85 9.86 5.30
C PHE A 3 -17.37 10.03 5.69
N LEU A 4 -17.00 9.68 6.93
CA LEU A 4 -15.60 9.61 7.39
C LEU A 4 -14.89 8.35 6.88
N GLY A 5 -15.61 7.39 6.28
CA GLY A 5 -15.06 6.11 5.83
C GLY A 5 -14.96 5.05 6.93
N ILE A 6 -15.48 5.34 8.13
CA ILE A 6 -15.47 4.45 9.29
C ILE A 6 -16.64 3.47 9.16
N ARG A 7 -16.44 2.42 8.35
CA ARG A 7 -17.29 1.24 8.27
C ARG A 7 -16.41 0.00 8.28
N PRO A 8 -16.76 -1.05 9.05
CA PRO A 8 -16.04 -2.32 9.03
C PRO A 8 -15.85 -2.84 7.60
N TRP A 9 -14.74 -3.52 7.37
CA TRP A 9 -14.50 -4.17 6.08
C TRP A 9 -15.30 -5.46 6.00
N SER A 10 -16.40 -5.44 5.24
CA SER A 10 -17.05 -6.65 4.76
C SER A 10 -16.12 -7.42 3.83
N ASP A 11 -16.36 -8.72 3.67
CA ASP A 11 -15.57 -9.55 2.76
C ASP A 11 -15.67 -9.06 1.30
N SER A 12 -16.85 -8.58 0.89
CA SER A 12 -17.03 -7.95 -0.42
C SER A 12 -16.16 -6.69 -0.59
N LYS A 13 -16.02 -5.86 0.45
CA LYS A 13 -15.16 -4.67 0.41
C LYS A 13 -13.69 -5.05 0.41
N LYS A 14 -13.29 -6.08 1.16
CA LYS A 14 -11.92 -6.62 1.14
C LYS A 14 -11.55 -7.14 -0.25
N ALA A 15 -12.42 -7.96 -0.85
CA ALA A 15 -12.24 -8.47 -2.20
C ALA A 15 -12.13 -7.34 -3.22
N LEU A 16 -13.00 -6.32 -3.14
CA LEU A 16 -12.92 -5.15 -4.02
C LEU A 16 -11.59 -4.39 -3.87
N ILE A 17 -11.12 -4.16 -2.64
CA ILE A 17 -9.84 -3.49 -2.36
C ILE A 17 -8.68 -4.27 -2.97
N LEU A 18 -8.65 -5.59 -2.81
CA LEU A 18 -7.59 -6.44 -3.30
C LEU A 18 -7.61 -6.51 -4.84
N ASN A 19 -8.76 -6.86 -5.43
CA ASN A 19 -8.90 -7.09 -6.87
C ASN A 19 -8.67 -5.82 -7.70
N SER A 20 -9.07 -4.66 -7.18
CA SER A 20 -8.82 -3.37 -7.85
C SER A 20 -7.34 -3.01 -7.95
N ARG A 21 -6.45 -3.69 -7.20
CA ARG A 21 -4.99 -3.49 -7.22
C ARG A 21 -4.30 -4.60 -7.99
N THR A 22 -4.58 -5.85 -7.65
CA THR A 22 -3.84 -7.01 -8.19
C THR A 22 -4.16 -7.27 -9.65
N GLY A 23 -5.42 -7.15 -10.06
CA GLY A 23 -5.86 -7.42 -11.45
C GLY A 23 -5.19 -6.48 -12.47
N PRO A 24 -5.38 -5.16 -12.35
CA PRO A 24 -4.75 -4.19 -13.25
C PRO A 24 -3.22 -4.24 -13.22
N THR A 25 -2.61 -4.38 -12.04
CA THR A 25 -1.15 -4.49 -11.91
C THR A 25 -0.60 -5.70 -12.64
N ARG A 26 -1.26 -6.87 -12.52
CA ARG A 26 -0.85 -8.08 -13.21
C ARG A 26 -1.00 -7.96 -14.73
N ALA A 27 -2.03 -7.27 -15.20
CA ALA A 27 -2.21 -6.99 -16.63
C ALA A 27 -1.09 -6.09 -17.18
N ILE A 28 -0.75 -5.01 -16.47
CA ILE A 28 0.36 -4.11 -16.83
C ILE A 28 1.70 -4.88 -16.79
N ALA A 29 1.94 -5.66 -15.74
CA ALA A 29 3.17 -6.43 -15.61
C ALA A 29 3.37 -7.45 -16.75
N LYS A 30 2.28 -8.09 -17.20
CA LYS A 30 2.31 -8.97 -18.38
C LYS A 30 2.63 -8.20 -19.66
N ALA A 31 2.05 -7.02 -19.85
CA ALA A 31 2.37 -6.17 -21.00
C ALA A 31 3.85 -5.74 -21.00
N VAL A 32 4.39 -5.37 -19.84
CA VAL A 32 5.82 -5.08 -19.66
C VAL A 32 6.69 -6.30 -19.99
N ALA A 33 6.30 -7.48 -19.49
CA ALA A 33 7.02 -8.73 -19.76
C ALA A 33 7.07 -9.11 -21.25
N SER A 34 6.04 -8.74 -22.01
CA SER A 34 5.97 -8.98 -23.46
C SER A 34 6.56 -7.84 -24.31
N SER A 35 7.00 -6.75 -23.69
CA SER A 35 7.65 -5.64 -24.38
C SER A 35 9.06 -6.04 -24.81
N SER A 36 9.43 -5.70 -26.05
CA SER A 36 10.81 -5.86 -26.54
C SER A 36 11.75 -4.77 -26.04
N ASN A 37 11.21 -3.68 -25.50
CA ASN A 37 12.00 -2.54 -25.01
C ASN A 37 12.19 -2.64 -23.49
N PRO A 38 13.41 -2.39 -22.98
CA PRO A 38 13.65 -2.26 -21.55
C PRO A 38 12.68 -1.26 -20.92
N THR A 39 11.92 -1.72 -19.94
CA THR A 39 10.88 -0.92 -19.30
C THR A 39 11.09 -0.90 -17.79
N THR A 40 10.96 0.29 -17.20
CA THR A 40 10.90 0.43 -15.74
C THR A 40 9.44 0.50 -15.30
N LEU A 41 8.98 -0.52 -14.56
CA LEU A 41 7.68 -0.55 -13.90
C LEU A 41 7.83 -0.05 -12.46
N ILE A 42 7.28 1.13 -12.18
CA ILE A 42 7.15 1.64 -10.82
C ILE A 42 5.72 1.35 -10.35
N SER A 43 5.59 0.43 -9.39
CA SER A 43 4.31 0.06 -8.82
C SER A 43 4.15 0.68 -7.44
N ALA A 44 2.99 1.29 -7.21
CA ALA A 44 2.62 1.74 -5.87
C ALA A 44 2.31 0.52 -4.98
N SER A 45 2.66 0.63 -3.71
CA SER A 45 2.31 -0.26 -2.61
C SER A 45 1.98 0.59 -1.37
N GLY A 46 1.88 -0.01 -0.19
CA GLY A 46 1.60 0.71 1.05
C GLY A 46 2.47 0.24 2.21
N VAL A 47 2.74 1.14 3.16
CA VAL A 47 3.42 0.83 4.43
C VAL A 47 2.65 -0.17 5.30
N GLY A 48 1.42 -0.52 4.93
CA GLY A 48 0.69 -1.64 5.52
C GLY A 48 1.43 -2.98 5.44
N ALA A 49 2.41 -3.12 4.54
CA ALA A 49 3.33 -4.26 4.49
C ALA A 49 4.07 -4.51 5.82
N TYR A 50 4.33 -3.44 6.57
CA TYR A 50 5.05 -3.51 7.85
C TYR A 50 4.14 -3.81 9.06
N GLY A 51 2.82 -3.74 8.88
CA GLY A 51 1.86 -3.98 9.96
C GLY A 51 1.78 -2.85 10.98
N ASP A 52 1.25 -3.15 12.17
CA ASP A 52 1.02 -2.21 13.28
C ASP A 52 1.96 -2.44 14.47
N VAL A 53 3.03 -3.22 14.28
CA VAL A 53 3.95 -3.65 15.35
C VAL A 53 4.77 -2.52 15.98
N PHE A 54 4.79 -1.33 15.38
CA PHE A 54 5.58 -0.17 15.84
C PHE A 54 4.81 0.76 16.79
N VAL A 55 3.72 0.29 17.38
CA VAL A 55 2.91 1.06 18.32
C VAL A 55 3.09 0.54 19.76
N GLY A 56 3.59 1.40 20.65
CA GLY A 56 3.70 1.12 22.10
C GLY A 56 5.13 1.07 22.64
N SER A 57 5.25 0.95 23.97
CA SER A 57 6.53 1.05 24.70
C SER A 57 7.51 -0.09 24.46
N ASN A 58 7.04 -1.22 23.90
CA ASN A 58 7.86 -2.39 23.57
C ASN A 58 7.97 -2.60 22.04
N SER A 59 7.79 -1.53 21.26
CA SER A 59 7.87 -1.60 19.81
C SER A 59 9.28 -1.97 19.34
N PRO A 60 9.43 -2.79 18.29
CA PRO A 60 10.71 -2.97 17.63
C PRO A 60 11.16 -1.63 17.00
N PRO A 61 12.45 -1.52 16.62
CA PRO A 61 12.94 -0.37 15.85
C PRO A 61 12.09 -0.12 14.61
N ALA A 62 12.05 1.13 14.13
CA ALA A 62 11.36 1.47 12.90
C ALA A 62 11.83 0.58 11.74
N ALA A 63 10.90 0.09 10.93
CA ALA A 63 11.21 -0.70 9.74
C ALA A 63 11.67 0.19 8.57
N ASP A 64 12.58 -0.36 7.80
CA ASP A 64 12.99 0.11 6.47
C ASP A 64 12.56 -0.90 5.40
N GLU A 65 13.01 -0.72 4.16
CA GLU A 65 12.72 -1.59 3.04
C GLU A 65 13.31 -3.01 3.17
N ASP A 66 14.34 -3.20 4.01
CA ASP A 66 15.01 -4.48 4.24
C ASP A 66 14.31 -5.37 5.27
N ALA A 67 13.31 -4.84 5.98
CA ALA A 67 12.53 -5.58 6.96
C ALA A 67 11.79 -6.79 6.34
N ASP A 68 11.87 -7.95 7.01
CA ASP A 68 11.11 -9.15 6.62
C ASP A 68 9.61 -8.96 6.89
N THR A 69 8.85 -8.76 5.81
CA THR A 69 7.39 -8.57 5.83
C THR A 69 6.60 -9.85 5.52
N THR A 70 7.28 -10.98 5.34
CA THR A 70 6.63 -12.26 4.97
C THR A 70 5.72 -12.79 6.07
N LYS A 71 6.06 -12.49 7.33
CA LYS A 71 5.29 -12.90 8.52
C LYS A 71 4.33 -11.85 9.03
N THR A 72 4.30 -10.65 8.44
CA THR A 72 3.35 -9.61 8.85
C THR A 72 1.93 -10.10 8.64
N THR A 73 1.10 -9.98 9.68
CA THR A 73 -0.30 -10.42 9.64
C THR A 73 -1.24 -9.23 9.40
N GLY A 74 -2.51 -9.53 9.12
CA GLY A 74 -3.53 -8.51 8.92
C GLY A 74 -3.82 -8.22 7.44
N PHE A 75 -5.02 -7.68 7.19
CA PHE A 75 -5.55 -7.54 5.84
C PHE A 75 -4.72 -6.57 4.96
N LEU A 76 -4.21 -5.47 5.51
CA LEU A 76 -3.41 -4.52 4.72
C LEU A 76 -2.02 -5.03 4.36
N ALA A 77 -1.41 -5.84 5.23
CA ALA A 77 -0.17 -6.53 4.93
C ALA A 77 -0.38 -7.51 3.76
N GLU A 78 -1.49 -8.26 3.79
CA GLU A 78 -1.88 -9.16 2.71
C GLU A 78 -2.13 -8.43 1.39
N VAL A 79 -2.86 -7.30 1.43
CA VAL A 79 -3.07 -6.46 0.24
C VAL A 79 -1.74 -6.00 -0.35
N SER A 80 -0.81 -5.55 0.49
CA SER A 80 0.48 -5.03 0.02
C SER A 80 1.33 -6.15 -0.60
N ARG A 81 1.43 -7.32 0.06
CA ARG A 81 2.14 -8.49 -0.49
C ARG A 81 1.57 -8.96 -1.82
N GLN A 82 0.25 -9.15 -1.91
CA GLN A 82 -0.37 -9.60 -3.15
C GLN A 82 -0.28 -8.56 -4.28
N TRP A 83 -0.33 -7.27 -3.93
CA TRP A 83 -0.15 -6.21 -4.91
C TRP A 83 1.28 -6.16 -5.44
N GLU A 84 2.28 -6.28 -4.57
CA GLU A 84 3.69 -6.37 -4.96
C GLU A 84 3.94 -7.63 -5.81
N ASP A 85 3.43 -8.79 -5.41
CA ASP A 85 3.51 -10.05 -6.16
C ASP A 85 2.88 -9.96 -7.56
N ALA A 86 1.84 -9.14 -7.74
CA ALA A 86 1.21 -8.96 -9.04
C ALA A 86 2.16 -8.40 -10.11
N THR A 87 3.29 -7.81 -9.71
CA THR A 87 4.35 -7.36 -10.62
C THR A 87 5.31 -8.46 -11.09
N SER A 88 5.23 -9.66 -10.50
CA SER A 88 6.14 -10.78 -10.79
C SER A 88 6.31 -11.11 -12.28
N PRO A 89 5.29 -10.99 -13.17
CA PRO A 89 5.51 -11.24 -14.59
C PRO A 89 6.56 -10.31 -15.21
N ALA A 90 6.58 -9.03 -14.82
CA ALA A 90 7.55 -8.06 -15.32
C ALA A 90 8.95 -8.32 -14.77
N ALA A 91 9.05 -8.72 -13.50
CA ALA A 91 10.31 -9.02 -12.82
C ALA A 91 10.96 -10.33 -13.31
N ALA A 92 10.16 -11.33 -13.66
CA ALA A 92 10.63 -12.64 -14.13
C ALA A 92 10.93 -12.69 -15.64
N ALA A 93 10.57 -11.65 -16.40
CA ALA A 93 10.81 -11.59 -17.83
C ALA A 93 12.32 -11.56 -18.13
N VAL A 94 12.75 -12.34 -19.14
CA VAL A 94 14.14 -12.34 -19.60
C VAL A 94 14.43 -11.01 -20.30
N GLY A 95 15.31 -10.19 -19.72
CA GLY A 95 15.68 -8.88 -20.27
C GLY A 95 16.08 -7.87 -19.20
N GLU A 96 16.18 -6.59 -19.59
CA GLU A 96 16.62 -5.48 -18.73
C GLU A 96 15.45 -4.75 -18.02
N ASN A 97 14.32 -5.42 -17.81
CA ASN A 97 13.18 -4.81 -17.14
C ASN A 97 13.53 -4.53 -15.66
N ARG A 98 13.12 -3.36 -15.18
CA ARG A 98 13.29 -2.95 -13.78
C ARG A 98 11.93 -2.81 -13.11
N VAL A 99 11.75 -3.48 -11.98
CA VAL A 99 10.54 -3.33 -11.16
C VAL A 99 10.90 -2.63 -9.86
N ILE A 100 10.11 -1.62 -9.49
CA ILE A 100 10.25 -0.85 -8.25
C ILE A 100 8.93 -0.89 -7.50
N GLN A 101 8.97 -1.23 -6.22
CA GLN A 101 7.82 -1.16 -5.31
C GLN A 101 7.95 0.07 -4.42
N ALA A 102 7.01 1.00 -4.53
CA ALA A 102 7.00 2.23 -3.73
C ALA A 102 5.94 2.13 -2.62
N ARG A 103 6.37 1.87 -1.38
CA ARG A 103 5.48 1.72 -0.21
C ARG A 103 5.12 3.08 0.37
N PHE A 104 3.94 3.59 0.02
CA PHE A 104 3.51 4.90 0.49
C PHE A 104 2.86 4.85 1.88
N ALA A 105 3.26 5.79 2.74
CA ALA A 105 2.51 6.20 3.92
C ALA A 105 1.33 7.09 3.53
N PRO A 106 0.46 7.53 4.47
CA PRO A 106 -0.60 8.48 4.17
C PRO A 106 -0.05 9.74 3.49
N VAL A 107 -0.46 9.97 2.23
CA VAL A 107 -0.08 11.16 1.47
C VAL A 107 -0.97 12.32 1.89
N LEU A 108 -0.35 13.40 2.38
CA LEU A 108 -1.06 14.59 2.86
C LEU A 108 -1.07 15.66 1.77
N SER A 109 -2.26 16.02 1.29
CA SER A 109 -2.44 17.03 0.25
C SER A 109 -3.62 17.94 0.56
N LYS A 110 -3.51 19.22 0.20
CA LYS A 110 -4.63 20.17 0.25
C LYS A 110 -5.72 19.85 -0.77
N ALA A 111 -5.39 19.09 -1.83
CA ALA A 111 -6.32 18.73 -2.90
C ALA A 111 -7.26 17.56 -2.53
N GLY A 112 -7.01 16.85 -1.43
CA GLY A 112 -7.91 15.79 -0.95
C GLY A 112 -7.23 14.72 -0.11
N GLY A 113 -7.89 13.56 -0.01
CA GLY A 113 -7.37 12.38 0.69
C GLY A 113 -7.57 12.44 2.21
N ALA A 114 -6.59 11.91 2.96
CA ALA A 114 -6.69 11.81 4.41
C ALA A 114 -6.73 13.21 5.07
N LEU A 115 -5.89 14.14 4.62
CA LEU A 115 -5.78 15.47 5.22
C LEU A 115 -7.10 16.24 5.17
N GLN A 116 -7.84 16.20 4.05
CA GLN A 116 -9.12 16.89 3.94
C GLN A 116 -10.16 16.41 4.96
N LYS A 117 -10.12 15.12 5.33
CA LYS A 117 -11.03 14.55 6.33
C LYS A 117 -10.60 14.85 7.76
N LEU A 118 -9.30 14.90 8.00
CA LEU A 118 -8.71 15.16 9.32
C LEU A 118 -8.72 16.66 9.66
N TYR A 119 -8.51 17.52 8.66
CA TYR A 119 -8.31 18.95 8.84
C TYR A 119 -9.40 19.65 9.68
N PRO A 120 -10.72 19.41 9.48
CA PRO A 120 -11.73 20.06 10.30
C PRO A 120 -11.60 19.71 11.78
N VAL A 121 -11.31 18.44 12.10
CA VAL A 121 -11.16 17.97 13.49
C VAL A 121 -9.96 18.64 14.15
N PHE A 122 -8.82 18.72 13.44
CA PHE A 122 -7.63 19.41 13.94
C PHE A 122 -7.84 20.92 14.07
N PHE A 123 -8.50 21.55 13.09
CA PHE A 123 -8.76 22.99 13.08
C PHE A 123 -9.66 23.43 14.24
N PHE A 124 -10.66 22.62 14.60
CA PHE A 124 -11.51 22.87 15.77
C PHE A 124 -10.88 22.45 17.11
N GLY A 125 -9.57 22.17 17.14
CA GLY A 125 -8.85 21.82 18.37
C GLY A 125 -9.09 20.39 18.87
N GLY A 126 -9.69 19.52 18.07
CA GLY A 126 -9.95 18.10 18.38
C GLY A 126 -8.79 17.16 18.04
N GLY A 127 -7.63 17.68 17.64
CA GLY A 127 -6.43 16.88 17.42
C GLY A 127 -5.77 16.55 18.76
N GLY A 128 -5.86 15.30 19.20
CA GLY A 128 -5.04 14.81 20.31
C GLY A 128 -3.55 14.78 19.94
N ILE A 129 -2.68 14.73 20.95
CA ILE A 129 -1.26 14.45 20.73
C ILE A 129 -1.18 13.04 20.13
N VAL A 130 -0.73 12.93 18.88
CA VAL A 130 -0.37 11.65 18.26
C VAL A 130 1.12 11.46 18.53
N GLY A 131 1.43 10.78 19.63
CA GLY A 131 2.79 10.48 20.10
C GLY A 131 2.74 9.60 21.32
#